data_AF-A0A953B6V7-F1
#
_entry.id   AF-A0A953B6V7-F1
#
_cell.length_a   1.000
_cell.length_b   1.000
_cell.length_c   1.000
_cell.angle_alpha   90.00
_cell.angle_beta   90.00
_cell.angle_gamma   90.00
#
_symmetry.space_group_name_H-M   'P 1'
#
loop_
_entity.id
_entity.type
_entity.pdbx_description
1 polymer ?
#
loop_
_entity_poly.entity_id
_entity_poly.type
_entity_poly.pdbx_seq_one_letter_code
_entity_poly.pdbx_strand_id
1 'polypeptide(L)'
;MRGVRKLAAIFSCCSAVLIWPACSVSAQTYQGQQLVRAELLADTSAVVAGKPFTVGLLLRMAPGWHTYWRFSGDAGLPTELKWNLPPGWKIGEIQWPIPLKTIDPGDIQTYGYQDEVLLMQEITPPQKIDGTSVKLVADA
;
A
#
# COMPACT_ATOMS: atom_id res chain seq x y z
N MET A 1 -87.54 22.89 14.94
CA MET A 1 -86.61 22.49 16.00
C MET A 1 -86.37 20.98 15.94
N ARG A 2 -85.29 20.53 15.29
CA ARG A 2 -84.78 19.15 15.34
C ARG A 2 -83.25 19.21 15.20
N GLY A 3 -82.55 18.65 16.18
CA GLY A 3 -81.10 18.77 16.35
C GLY A 3 -80.29 17.94 15.36
N VAL A 4 -79.17 18.51 14.92
CA VAL A 4 -78.13 17.82 14.14
C VAL A 4 -76.98 17.48 15.08
N ARG A 5 -76.70 16.19 15.22
CA ARG A 5 -75.58 15.62 15.97
C ARG A 5 -74.27 15.90 15.21
N LYS A 6 -73.30 16.55 15.84
CA LYS A 6 -71.93 16.66 15.32
C LYS A 6 -71.08 15.54 15.93
N LEU A 7 -70.60 14.62 15.09
CA LEU A 7 -69.54 13.67 15.47
C LEU A 7 -68.20 14.43 15.53
N ALA A 8 -67.52 14.36 16.66
CA ALA A 8 -66.12 14.76 16.80
C ALA A 8 -65.23 13.54 16.51
N ALA A 9 -64.40 13.62 15.47
CA ALA A 9 -63.40 12.62 15.16
C ALA A 9 -62.11 12.94 15.93
N ILE A 10 -61.65 11.98 16.73
CA ILE A 10 -60.40 12.03 17.48
C ILE A 10 -59.26 11.69 16.50
N PHE A 11 -58.40 12.66 16.20
CA PHE A 11 -57.16 12.44 15.45
C PHE A 11 -56.10 11.87 16.39
N SER A 12 -55.94 10.55 16.40
CA SER A 12 -54.80 9.86 17.00
C SER A 12 -53.59 9.98 16.06
N CYS A 13 -52.59 10.74 16.49
CA CYS A 13 -51.33 10.93 15.77
C CYS A 13 -50.48 9.66 15.90
N CYS A 14 -50.61 8.74 14.93
CA CYS A 14 -49.69 7.61 14.79
C CYS A 14 -48.33 8.13 14.30
N SER A 15 -47.32 8.07 15.16
CA SER A 15 -45.93 8.31 14.80
C SER A 15 -45.45 7.24 13.81
N ALA A 16 -45.39 7.57 12.52
CA ALA A 16 -44.75 6.74 11.52
C ALA A 16 -43.23 6.99 11.57
N VAL A 17 -42.49 6.12 12.27
CA VAL A 17 -41.03 6.06 12.18
C VAL A 17 -40.68 5.52 10.80
N LEU A 18 -40.22 6.40 9.91
CA LEU A 18 -39.65 6.02 8.62
C LEU A 18 -38.32 5.30 8.86
N ILE A 19 -38.34 3.97 8.78
CA ILE A 19 -37.14 3.14 8.80
C ILE A 19 -36.43 3.35 7.45
N TRP A 20 -35.41 4.20 7.45
CA TRP A 20 -34.53 4.37 6.30
C TRP A 20 -33.79 3.04 6.07
N PRO A 21 -33.78 2.47 4.85
CA PRO A 21 -32.96 1.30 4.57
C PRO A 21 -31.51 1.71 4.75
N ALA A 22 -30.85 1.15 5.76
CA ALA A 22 -29.42 1.33 5.95
C ALA A 22 -28.72 0.73 4.73
N CYS A 23 -28.12 1.59 3.90
CA CYS A 23 -27.13 1.15 2.93
C CYS A 23 -26.04 0.40 3.70
N SER A 24 -25.99 -0.91 3.53
CA SER A 24 -24.93 -1.72 4.10
C SER A 24 -23.66 -1.39 3.32
N VAL A 25 -22.78 -0.57 3.92
CA VAL A 25 -21.42 -0.39 3.44
C VAL A 25 -20.69 -1.70 3.69
N SER A 26 -20.42 -2.47 2.64
CA SER A 26 -19.56 -3.65 2.75
C SER A 26 -18.12 -3.18 2.86
N ALA A 27 -17.51 -3.38 4.03
CA ALA A 27 -16.06 -3.24 4.16
C ALA A 27 -15.41 -4.45 3.48
N GLN A 28 -14.47 -4.20 2.55
CA GLN A 28 -13.68 -5.26 1.95
C GLN A 28 -12.82 -5.91 3.02
N THR A 29 -13.12 -7.17 3.35
CA THR A 29 -12.30 -7.97 4.26
C THR A 29 -11.19 -8.61 3.46
N TYR A 30 -9.94 -8.22 3.72
CA TYR A 30 -8.77 -8.84 3.11
C TYR A 30 -8.66 -10.31 3.55
N GLN A 31 -8.80 -11.25 2.60
CA GLN A 31 -8.83 -12.69 2.89
C GLN A 31 -7.45 -13.32 3.18
N GLY A 32 -6.41 -12.51 3.40
CA GLY A 32 -5.08 -13.02 3.79
C GLY A 32 -4.29 -13.69 2.66
N GLN A 33 -4.74 -13.62 1.41
CA GLN A 33 -3.94 -14.08 0.27
C GLN A 33 -2.73 -13.17 0.10
N GLN A 34 -1.52 -13.73 0.00
CA GLN A 34 -0.33 -12.94 -0.30
C GLN A 34 -0.33 -12.56 -1.78
N LEU A 35 -0.73 -11.32 -2.07
CA LEU A 35 -0.91 -10.82 -3.44
C LEU A 35 0.36 -10.19 -4.01
N VAL A 36 1.27 -9.79 -3.12
CA VAL A 36 2.63 -9.37 -3.45
C VAL A 36 3.60 -10.15 -2.57
N ARG A 37 4.53 -10.85 -3.21
CA ARG A 37 5.65 -11.53 -2.54
C ARG A 37 6.88 -10.64 -2.59
N ALA A 38 7.47 -10.37 -1.43
CA ALA A 38 8.71 -9.64 -1.28
C ALA A 38 9.88 -10.60 -0.99
N GLU A 39 10.98 -10.41 -1.68
CA GLU A 39 12.26 -11.11 -1.45
C GLU A 39 13.40 -10.10 -1.49
N LEU A 40 14.35 -10.21 -0.56
CA LEU A 40 15.52 -9.34 -0.53
C LEU A 40 16.71 -10.04 -1.17
N LEU A 41 17.27 -9.42 -2.21
CA LEU A 41 18.43 -9.90 -2.96
C LEU A 41 19.63 -8.99 -2.71
N ALA A 42 20.84 -9.55 -2.81
CA ALA A 42 22.08 -8.80 -2.78
C ALA A 42 22.98 -9.24 -3.93
N ASP A 43 23.76 -8.32 -4.48
CA ASP A 43 24.74 -8.59 -5.55
C ASP A 43 26.03 -9.27 -5.05
N THR A 44 26.15 -9.44 -3.73
CA THR A 44 27.31 -10.04 -3.06
C THR A 44 26.89 -11.01 -1.96
N SER A 45 27.71 -12.03 -1.72
CA SER A 45 27.57 -12.96 -0.59
C SER A 45 28.36 -12.52 0.66
N ALA A 46 29.19 -11.47 0.55
CA ALA A 46 30.00 -10.97 1.65
C ALA A 46 30.14 -9.44 1.59
N VAL A 47 30.12 -8.81 2.77
CA VAL A 47 30.31 -7.38 2.90
C VAL A 47 31.77 -7.07 3.20
N VAL A 48 32.32 -6.08 2.50
CA VAL A 48 33.66 -5.55 2.74
C VAL A 48 33.53 -4.13 3.30
N ALA A 49 34.25 -3.83 4.38
CA ALA A 49 34.23 -2.52 5.00
C ALA A 49 34.57 -1.41 3.99
N GLY A 50 33.80 -0.32 4.03
CA GLY A 50 33.94 0.82 3.14
C GLY A 50 33.62 0.57 1.65
N LYS A 51 33.32 -0.67 1.23
CA LYS A 51 32.98 -0.99 -0.16
C LYS A 51 31.45 -1.07 -0.32
N PRO A 52 30.84 -0.22 -1.16
CA PRO A 52 29.41 -0.30 -1.44
C PRO A 52 29.02 -1.61 -2.12
N PHE A 53 27.77 -2.00 -1.92
CA PHE A 53 27.13 -3.14 -2.60
C PHE A 53 25.65 -2.85 -2.81
N THR A 54 25.03 -3.60 -3.72
CA THR A 54 23.62 -3.39 -4.09
C THR A 54 22.73 -4.39 -3.38
N VAL A 55 21.63 -3.89 -2.83
CA VAL A 55 20.49 -4.70 -2.38
C VAL A 55 19.28 -4.38 -3.25
N GLY A 56 18.42 -5.37 -3.47
CA GLY A 56 17.19 -5.20 -4.23
C GLY A 56 16.02 -5.84 -3.54
N LEU A 57 14.91 -5.11 -3.42
CA LEU A 57 13.62 -5.67 -3.07
C LEU A 57 12.95 -6.19 -4.33
N LEU A 58 12.92 -7.51 -4.49
CA LEU A 58 12.17 -8.17 -5.55
C LEU A 58 10.72 -8.30 -5.12
N LEU A 59 9.82 -7.67 -5.86
CA LEU A 59 8.38 -7.76 -5.69
C LEU A 59 7.78 -8.58 -6.82
N ARG A 60 7.13 -9.69 -6.50
CA ARG A 60 6.34 -10.50 -7.45
C ARG A 60 4.86 -10.33 -7.14
N MET A 61 4.09 -9.88 -8.11
CA MET A 61 2.66 -9.56 -7.97
C MET A 61 1.79 -10.65 -8.59
N ALA A 62 0.67 -10.97 -7.94
CA ALA A 62 -0.35 -11.83 -8.50
C ALA A 62 -1.01 -11.18 -9.74
N PRO A 63 -1.61 -11.95 -10.66
CA PRO A 63 -2.30 -11.39 -11.81
C PRO A 63 -3.33 -10.32 -11.41
N GLY A 64 -3.29 -9.17 -12.08
CA GLY A 64 -4.17 -8.03 -11.80
C GLY A 64 -3.76 -7.16 -10.60
N TRP A 65 -2.63 -7.46 -9.94
CA TRP A 65 -2.04 -6.64 -8.89
C TRP A 65 -0.84 -5.85 -9.40
N HIS A 66 -0.69 -4.65 -8.85
CA HIS A 66 0.38 -3.72 -9.19
C HIS A 66 0.86 -2.95 -7.97
N THR A 67 2.09 -2.42 -8.06
CA THR A 67 2.63 -1.43 -7.13
C THR A 67 2.98 -0.15 -7.88
N TYR A 68 3.16 0.96 -7.17
CA TYR A 68 3.33 2.26 -7.82
C TYR A 68 4.77 2.73 -7.90
N TRP A 69 5.03 3.52 -8.94
CA TRP A 69 6.27 4.24 -9.15
C TRP A 69 6.40 5.44 -8.21
N ARG A 70 7.62 6.00 -8.08
CA ARG A 70 7.92 7.20 -7.26
C ARG A 70 6.95 8.35 -7.54
N PHE A 71 6.58 8.55 -8.80
CA PHE A 71 5.58 9.53 -9.22
C PHE A 71 4.37 8.79 -9.78
N SER A 72 3.46 8.40 -8.88
CA SER A 72 2.40 7.43 -9.17
C SER A 72 1.30 7.92 -10.12
N GLY A 73 1.25 9.22 -10.43
CA GLY A 73 0.23 9.82 -11.30
C GLY A 73 -0.94 10.39 -10.51
N ASP A 74 -2.16 10.22 -11.02
CA ASP A 74 -3.40 10.75 -10.43
C ASP A 74 -3.82 10.02 -9.14
N ALA A 75 -3.30 8.81 -8.93
CA ALA A 75 -3.55 7.97 -7.76
C ALA A 75 -2.37 7.05 -7.45
N GLY A 76 -2.40 6.44 -6.25
CA GLY A 76 -1.40 5.48 -5.80
C GLY A 76 -0.39 6.05 -4.80
N LEU A 77 0.28 5.14 -4.08
CA LEU A 77 1.36 5.47 -3.15
C LEU A 77 2.62 4.72 -3.57
N PRO A 78 3.78 5.40 -3.67
CA PRO A 78 5.01 4.75 -4.05
C PRO A 78 5.42 3.71 -3.01
N THR A 79 6.07 2.64 -3.45
CA THR A 79 6.70 1.69 -2.52
C THR A 79 7.76 2.40 -1.67
N GLU A 80 7.64 2.27 -0.35
CA GLU A 80 8.64 2.76 0.59
C GLU A 80 9.49 1.58 1.09
N LEU A 81 10.78 1.82 1.29
CA LEU A 81 11.70 0.86 1.89
C LEU A 81 12.34 1.52 3.12
N LYS A 82 11.89 1.13 4.31
CA LYS A 82 12.38 1.65 5.58
C LYS A 82 13.42 0.72 6.16
N TRP A 83 14.68 1.14 6.06
CA TRP A 83 15.80 0.35 6.53
C TRP A 83 16.10 0.58 8.00
N ASN A 84 16.29 -0.51 8.75
CA ASN A 84 16.91 -0.51 10.06
C ASN A 84 18.37 -0.95 9.91
N LEU A 85 19.26 0.02 9.70
CA LEU A 85 20.69 -0.23 9.52
C LEU A 85 21.46 0.01 10.83
N PRO A 86 22.55 -0.76 11.08
CA PRO A 86 23.44 -0.48 12.19
C PRO A 86 24.12 0.90 12.06
N PRO A 87 24.64 1.46 13.17
CA PRO A 87 25.37 2.73 13.14
C PRO A 87 26.51 2.75 12.12
N GLY A 88 26.64 3.86 11.40
CA GLY A 88 27.71 4.10 10.42
C GLY A 88 27.46 3.53 9.02
N TRP A 89 26.42 2.71 8.84
CA TRP A 89 25.96 2.26 7.53
C TRP A 89 25.12 3.35 6.85
N LYS A 90 25.20 3.41 5.53
CA LYS A 90 24.45 4.37 4.71
C LYS A 90 23.67 3.64 3.63
N ILE A 91 22.54 4.22 3.24
CA ILE A 91 21.66 3.75 2.15
C ILE A 91 21.52 4.86 1.12
N GLY A 92 21.60 4.51 -0.16
CA GLY A 92 21.30 5.39 -1.28
C GLY A 92 19.79 5.49 -1.55
N GLU A 93 19.41 6.23 -2.60
CA GLU A 93 18.01 6.27 -3.03
C GLU A 93 17.62 4.99 -3.78
N ILE A 94 16.31 4.69 -3.81
CA ILE A 94 15.76 3.64 -4.69
C ILE A 94 16.06 4.01 -6.14
N GLN A 95 16.71 3.10 -6.84
CA GLN A 95 16.88 3.12 -8.28
C GLN A 95 15.59 2.58 -8.91
N TRP A 96 14.76 3.48 -9.40
CA TRP A 96 13.45 3.12 -9.96
C TRP A 96 13.58 2.72 -11.44
N PRO A 97 13.21 1.49 -11.81
CA PRO A 97 13.02 1.13 -13.22
C PRO A 97 11.99 2.02 -13.92
N ILE A 98 11.97 1.97 -15.24
CA ILE A 98 10.94 2.66 -16.04
C ILE A 98 9.58 2.00 -15.72
N PRO A 99 8.56 2.77 -15.34
CA PRO A 99 7.25 2.23 -14.99
C PRO A 99 6.40 1.96 -16.24
N LEU A 100 5.34 1.18 -16.03
CA LEU A 100 4.21 1.12 -16.95
C LEU A 100 3.25 2.28 -16.67
N LYS A 101 2.59 2.76 -17.72
CA LYS A 101 1.47 3.69 -17.62
C LYS A 101 0.17 2.91 -17.76
N THR A 102 -0.76 3.12 -16.84
CA THR A 102 -2.10 2.54 -16.86
C THR A 102 -3.14 3.66 -16.84
N ILE A 103 -4.30 3.40 -17.45
CA ILE A 103 -5.46 4.29 -17.40
C ILE A 103 -6.62 3.48 -16.82
N ASP A 104 -7.03 3.85 -15.61
CA ASP A 104 -8.12 3.22 -14.88
C ASP A 104 -9.46 3.93 -15.19
N PRO A 105 -10.62 3.31 -14.88
CA PRO A 105 -11.92 3.94 -15.08
C PRO A 105 -12.02 5.33 -14.47
N GLY A 106 -12.61 6.26 -15.22
CA GLY A 106 -12.66 7.68 -14.84
C GLY A 106 -11.42 8.48 -15.29
N ASP A 107 -10.69 7.98 -16.30
CA ASP A 107 -9.49 8.61 -16.89
C ASP A 107 -8.34 8.83 -15.89
N ILE A 108 -8.28 8.01 -14.85
CA ILE A 108 -7.25 8.08 -13.82
C ILE A 108 -5.98 7.47 -14.38
N GLN A 109 -4.94 8.28 -14.55
CA GLN A 109 -3.66 7.85 -15.09
C GLN A 109 -2.67 7.51 -13.97
N THR A 110 -2.21 6.27 -13.94
CA THR A 110 -1.24 5.80 -12.93
C THR A 110 0.05 5.30 -13.55
N TYR A 111 1.13 5.35 -12.76
CA TYR A 111 2.45 4.82 -13.11
C TYR A 111 2.90 3.80 -12.08
N GLY A 112 3.29 2.62 -12.52
CA GLY A 112 3.62 1.53 -11.63
C GLY A 112 4.25 0.32 -12.30
N TYR A 113 4.18 -0.81 -11.60
CA TYR A 113 4.71 -2.08 -12.03
C TYR A 113 3.68 -3.19 -11.78
N GLN A 114 3.67 -4.17 -12.67
CA GLN A 114 2.88 -5.39 -12.57
C GLN A 114 3.82 -6.59 -12.76
N ASP A 115 3.35 -7.81 -12.48
CA ASP A 115 4.09 -9.07 -12.57
C ASP A 115 5.32 -9.15 -11.66
N GLU A 116 6.38 -8.38 -11.95
CA GLU A 116 7.59 -8.31 -11.16
C GLU A 116 8.28 -6.94 -11.26
N VAL A 117 8.91 -6.50 -10.15
CA VAL A 117 9.88 -5.40 -10.17
C VAL A 117 10.99 -5.63 -9.14
N LEU A 118 12.21 -5.23 -9.49
CA LEU A 118 13.35 -5.18 -8.57
C LEU A 118 13.67 -3.73 -8.23
N LEU A 119 13.42 -3.32 -6.99
CA LEU A 119 13.73 -1.98 -6.49
C LEU A 119 15.10 -2.00 -5.80
N MET A 120 16.11 -1.47 -6.47
CA MET A 120 17.51 -1.54 -6.02
C MET A 120 17.91 -0.32 -5.20
N GLN A 121 18.76 -0.52 -4.19
CA GLN A 121 19.42 0.54 -3.42
C GLN A 121 20.87 0.14 -3.16
N GLU A 122 21.76 1.12 -3.16
CA GLU A 122 23.15 0.92 -2.76
C GLU A 122 23.27 1.04 -1.23
N ILE A 123 23.93 0.09 -0.59
CA ILE A 123 24.33 0.16 0.82
C ILE A 123 25.83 0.37 0.90
N THR A 124 26.25 1.37 1.67
CA THR A 124 27.66 1.64 1.98
C THR A 124 27.96 1.30 3.44
N PRO A 125 28.77 0.26 3.71
CA PRO A 125 29.26 -0.05 5.06
C PRO A 125 30.24 1.01 5.59
N PRO A 126 30.39 1.13 6.92
CA PRO A 126 31.46 1.92 7.51
C PRO A 126 32.85 1.34 7.17
N GLN A 127 33.89 2.17 7.35
CA GLN A 127 35.30 1.76 7.15
C GLN A 127 35.77 0.69 8.14
N LYS A 128 35.05 0.49 9.24
CA LYS A 128 35.28 -0.55 10.24
C LYS A 128 33.96 -1.24 10.53
N ILE A 129 33.93 -2.56 10.38
CA ILE A 129 32.79 -3.39 10.75
C ILE A 129 33.21 -4.19 11.98
N ASP A 130 32.47 -4.03 13.08
CA ASP A 130 32.71 -4.79 14.30
C ASP A 130 31.95 -6.12 14.19
N GLY A 131 32.68 -7.24 14.09
CA GLY A 131 32.13 -8.60 14.03
C GLY A 131 32.20 -9.25 12.65
N THR A 132 31.72 -10.49 12.58
CA THR A 132 31.76 -11.35 11.37
C THR A 132 30.43 -11.44 10.62
N SER A 133 29.35 -10.88 11.19
CA SER A 133 28.01 -10.90 10.61
C SER A 133 27.23 -9.64 10.94
N VAL A 134 26.38 -9.19 10.02
CA VAL A 134 25.48 -8.05 10.20
C VAL A 134 24.08 -8.45 9.75
N LYS A 135 23.05 -8.03 10.50
CA LYS A 135 21.66 -8.20 10.12
C LYS A 135 21.14 -6.90 9.52
N LEU A 136 20.63 -6.97 8.30
CA LEU A 136 19.95 -5.86 7.63
C LEU A 136 18.46 -6.20 7.59
N VAL A 137 17.61 -5.25 7.99
CA VAL A 137 16.15 -5.41 7.99
C VAL A 137 15.54 -4.21 7.28
N ALA A 138 14.56 -4.47 6.42
CA ALA A 138 13.76 -3.44 5.77
C ALA A 138 12.28 -3.77 5.95
N ASP A 139 11.49 -2.76 6.27
CA ASP A 139 10.04 -2.79 6.22
C ASP A 139 9.58 -2.16 4.90
N ALA A 140 8.65 -2.84 4.21
CA ALA A 140 8.09 -2.45 2.92
C ALA A 140 6.56 -2.47 2.95
#